data_AF-A0A6C0LJM3-F1
#
_entry.id   AF-A0A6C0LJM3-F1
#
_cell.length_a   1.000
_cell.length_b   1.000
_cell.length_c   1.000
_cell.angle_alpha   90.00
_cell.angle_beta   90.00
_cell.angle_gamma   90.00
#
_symmetry.space_group_name_H-M   'P 1'
#
loop_
_entity.id
_entity.type
_entity.pdbx_description
1 polymer ?
#
loop_
_entity_poly.entity_id
_entity_poly.type
_entity_poly.pdbx_seq_one_letter_code
_entity_poly.pdbx_strand_id
1 'polypeptide(L)'
;MSKCLNALITCNNGFHISVQASSNHFCTPQEDEGPYIAVEVCTFDVKIPNWPNPVCKYSEITGNPINATYYNVPSKALLELLEACGGIKNGTLPELN
;
A
#
# COMPACT_ATOMS: atom_id res chain seq x y z
N MET A 1 -19.87 -2.48 13.02
CA MET A 1 -19.51 -2.88 11.64
C MET A 1 -18.02 -3.12 11.61
N SER A 2 -17.57 -4.28 11.14
CA SER A 2 -16.16 -4.67 11.15
C SER A 2 -15.40 -3.83 10.13
N LYS A 3 -14.60 -2.87 10.60
CA LYS A 3 -13.62 -2.13 9.77
C LYS A 3 -12.72 -3.20 9.14
N CYS A 4 -12.78 -3.37 7.81
CA CYS A 4 -12.00 -4.38 7.07
C CYS A 4 -10.51 -4.11 7.28
N LEU A 5 -9.94 -4.62 8.37
CA LEU A 5 -8.63 -4.20 8.84
C LEU A 5 -7.46 -4.79 8.05
N ASN A 6 -7.65 -5.80 7.19
CA ASN A 6 -6.54 -6.41 6.46
C ASN A 6 -6.99 -6.99 5.12
N ALA A 7 -7.52 -6.17 4.21
CA ALA A 7 -7.72 -6.66 2.84
C ALA A 7 -6.34 -6.89 2.19
N LEU A 8 -5.98 -8.15 2.00
CA LEU A 8 -4.77 -8.53 1.28
C LEU A 8 -5.02 -8.39 -0.22
N ILE A 9 -4.17 -7.64 -0.89
CA ILE A 9 -4.13 -7.50 -2.33
C ILE A 9 -3.06 -8.45 -2.86
N THR A 10 -3.46 -9.31 -3.80
CA THR A 10 -2.55 -10.18 -4.54
C THR A 10 -2.39 -9.62 -5.94
N CYS A 11 -1.15 -9.40 -6.38
CA CYS A 11 -0.82 -8.96 -7.73
C CYS A 11 -0.61 -10.16 -8.67
N ASN A 12 -0.64 -9.92 -9.99
CA ASN A 12 -0.49 -10.99 -10.98
C ASN A 12 0.89 -11.68 -10.96
N ASN A 13 1.94 -10.98 -10.53
CA ASN A 13 3.28 -11.54 -10.36
C ASN A 13 3.45 -12.35 -9.04
N GLY A 14 2.40 -12.48 -8.23
CA GLY A 14 2.45 -13.16 -6.93
C GLY A 14 2.92 -12.29 -5.76
N PHE A 15 3.04 -10.98 -5.94
CA PHE A 15 3.34 -10.02 -4.87
C PHE A 15 2.10 -9.68 -4.03
N HIS A 16 2.29 -9.50 -2.73
CA HIS A 16 1.25 -9.31 -1.73
C HIS A 16 1.46 -8.02 -0.94
N ILE A 17 0.41 -7.22 -0.86
CA ILE A 17 0.37 -6.00 -0.05
C ILE A 17 -0.95 -5.86 0.70
N SER A 18 -0.97 -5.11 1.79
CA SER A 18 -2.19 -4.55 2.35
C SER A 18 -2.14 -3.03 2.22
N VAL A 19 -3.26 -2.44 1.79
CA VAL A 19 -3.40 -0.99 1.62
C VAL A 19 -4.51 -0.52 2.54
N GLN A 20 -4.19 0.39 3.44
CA GLN A 20 -5.06 0.84 4.51
C GLN A 20 -5.22 2.37 4.48
N ALA A 21 -6.46 2.82 4.66
CA ALA A 21 -6.80 4.23 4.73
C ALA A 21 -8.02 4.39 5.65
N SER A 22 -7.85 5.12 6.76
CA SER A 22 -8.92 5.48 7.68
C SER A 22 -8.46 6.57 8.64
N SER A 23 -9.35 7.09 9.49
CA SER A 23 -8.99 7.99 10.61
C SER A 23 -7.92 7.45 11.57
N ASN A 24 -7.67 6.14 11.56
CA ASN A 24 -6.69 5.45 12.42
C ASN A 24 -5.41 5.01 11.69
N HIS A 25 -5.26 5.28 10.39
CA HIS A 25 -4.09 4.88 9.61
C HIS A 25 -3.30 6.12 9.15
N PHE A 26 -2.04 5.93 8.79
CA PHE A 26 -1.20 7.00 8.26
C PHE A 26 -1.51 7.24 6.77
N CYS A 27 -2.63 7.93 6.51
CA CYS A 27 -3.13 8.29 5.19
C CYS A 27 -3.48 9.78 5.10
N THR A 28 -3.73 10.26 3.87
CA THR A 28 -4.16 11.64 3.61
C THR A 28 -5.33 11.64 2.62
N PRO A 29 -6.51 12.18 3.00
CA PRO A 29 -6.86 12.65 4.34
C PRO A 29 -6.90 11.51 5.36
N GLN A 30 -6.72 11.82 6.64
CA GLN A 30 -6.84 10.84 7.74
C GLN A 30 -8.30 10.79 8.21
N GLU A 31 -9.17 10.31 7.33
CA GLU A 31 -10.62 10.22 7.51
C GLU A 31 -11.09 8.80 7.18
N ASP A 32 -12.32 8.43 7.55
CA ASP A 32 -12.84 7.08 7.26
C ASP A 32 -13.37 6.92 5.83
N GLU A 33 -13.60 8.04 5.14
CA GLU A 33 -14.07 8.08 3.75
C GLU A 33 -13.06 8.86 2.89
N GLY A 34 -12.85 8.36 1.67
CA GLY A 34 -11.93 8.94 0.71
C GLY A 34 -12.57 10.07 -0.12
N PRO A 35 -11.92 10.48 -1.23
CA PRO A 35 -10.79 9.79 -1.85
C PRO A 35 -9.43 10.15 -1.20
N TYR A 36 -8.51 9.19 -1.19
CA TYR A 36 -7.19 9.31 -0.56
C TYR A 36 -6.09 9.63 -1.58
N ILE A 37 -5.27 10.63 -1.26
CA ILE A 37 -4.05 10.98 -2.02
C ILE A 37 -2.80 10.29 -1.49
N ALA A 38 -2.86 9.76 -0.26
CA ALA A 38 -1.80 8.95 0.33
C ALA A 38 -2.40 7.91 1.30
N VAL A 39 -1.77 6.75 1.42
CA VAL A 39 -2.26 5.58 2.16
C VAL A 39 -1.15 4.87 2.93
N GLU A 40 -1.51 4.08 3.93
CA GLU A 40 -0.60 3.18 4.62
C GLU A 40 -0.50 1.85 3.85
N VAL A 41 0.72 1.35 3.66
CA VAL A 41 0.97 0.11 2.90
C VAL A 41 1.82 -0.83 3.72
N CYS A 42 1.39 -2.07 3.86
CA CYS A 42 2.17 -3.15 4.45
C CYS A 42 2.59 -4.14 3.36
N THR A 43 3.87 -4.48 3.30
CA THR A 43 4.39 -5.54 2.42
C THR A 43 4.61 -6.81 3.22
N PHE A 44 4.50 -7.99 2.58
CA PHE A 44 4.73 -9.27 3.26
C PHE A 44 5.82 -10.13 2.60
N ASP A 45 6.18 -9.82 1.36
CA ASP A 45 7.13 -10.64 0.60
C ASP A 45 8.59 -10.26 0.84
N VAL A 46 9.44 -11.28 0.76
CA VAL A 46 10.91 -11.18 0.86
C VAL A 46 11.53 -10.42 -0.31
N LYS A 47 10.81 -10.36 -1.44
CA LYS A 47 11.25 -9.67 -2.65
C LYS A 47 10.18 -8.69 -3.09
N ILE A 48 10.45 -7.43 -2.78
CA ILE A 48 9.69 -6.33 -3.32
C ILE A 48 10.11 -6.13 -4.79
N PRO A 49 9.20 -6.19 -5.78
CA PRO A 49 9.52 -5.90 -7.17
C PRO A 49 10.03 -4.46 -7.25
N ASN A 50 11.11 -4.21 -8.03
CA ASN A 50 11.85 -2.93 -8.13
C ASN A 50 10.99 -1.72 -7.79
N TRP A 51 10.93 -1.43 -6.49
CA TRP A 51 9.96 -0.47 -5.98
C TRP A 51 10.53 0.90 -6.32
N PRO A 52 9.78 1.79 -6.97
CA PRO A 52 10.28 3.11 -7.25
C PRO A 52 10.75 3.75 -5.92
N ASN A 53 12.03 4.11 -5.89
CA ASN A 53 12.76 4.75 -4.80
C ASN A 53 11.95 5.78 -3.95
N PRO A 54 11.00 6.58 -4.50
CA PRO A 54 10.15 7.47 -3.70
C PRO A 54 9.34 6.82 -2.57
N VAL A 55 9.13 5.51 -2.50
CA VAL A 55 8.34 4.92 -1.40
C VAL A 55 9.18 4.31 -0.30
N CYS A 56 10.41 3.88 -0.58
CA CYS A 56 11.33 3.43 0.48
C CYS A 56 11.55 4.51 1.56
N LYS A 57 11.43 5.79 1.20
CA LYS A 57 11.49 6.92 2.16
C LYS A 57 10.32 6.97 3.15
N TYR A 58 9.23 6.28 2.87
CA TYR A 58 8.04 6.18 3.72
C TYR A 58 8.08 4.95 4.63
N SER A 59 9.06 4.07 4.48
CA SER A 59 9.18 2.86 5.30
C SER A 59 9.51 3.22 6.75
N GLU A 60 8.90 2.52 7.69
CA GLU A 60 9.29 2.56 9.10
C GLU A 60 10.68 1.94 9.35
N ILE A 61 11.17 1.11 8.42
CA ILE A 61 12.44 0.38 8.53
C ILE A 61 13.48 0.98 7.57
N THR A 62 14.62 1.38 8.10
CA THR A 62 15.79 1.73 7.28
C THR A 62 16.44 0.47 6.72
N GLY A 63 16.46 0.28 5.40
CA GLY A 63 17.18 -0.83 4.75
C GLY A 63 16.36 -1.56 3.69
N ASN A 64 16.42 -2.90 3.70
CA ASN A 64 15.70 -3.78 2.78
C ASN A 64 14.40 -4.24 3.45
N PRO A 65 13.26 -3.54 3.25
CA PRO A 65 12.12 -3.63 4.15
C PRO A 65 11.26 -4.82 3.75
N ILE A 66 11.67 -6.01 4.15
CA ILE A 66 10.82 -7.19 4.11
C ILE A 66 9.86 -7.08 5.29
N ASN A 67 8.58 -7.30 5.06
CA ASN A 67 7.57 -7.22 6.12
C ASN A 67 7.56 -5.86 6.82
N ALA A 68 7.41 -4.79 6.04
CA ALA A 68 7.49 -3.42 6.53
C ALA A 68 6.22 -2.63 6.24
N THR A 69 5.92 -1.71 7.15
CA THR A 69 4.89 -0.69 6.97
C THR A 69 5.48 0.56 6.34
N TYR A 70 4.74 1.15 5.42
CA TYR A 70 5.07 2.38 4.72
C TYR A 70 3.94 3.38 4.96
N TYR A 71 4.25 4.49 5.62
CA TYR A 71 3.27 5.48 6.04
C TYR A 71 3.10 6.59 5.00
N ASN A 72 1.86 7.01 4.72
CA ASN A 72 1.56 8.09 3.76
C ASN A 72 2.18 7.87 2.36
N VAL A 73 2.09 6.66 1.82
CA VAL A 73 2.48 6.34 0.45
C VAL A 73 1.53 7.04 -0.52
N PRO A 74 2.02 7.92 -1.42
CA PRO A 74 1.16 8.58 -2.40
C PRO A 74 0.42 7.58 -3.28
N SER A 75 -0.86 7.84 -3.54
CA SER A 75 -1.73 7.02 -4.39
C SER A 75 -1.07 6.69 -5.74
N LYS A 76 -0.47 7.70 -6.38
CA LYS A 76 0.26 7.53 -7.63
C LYS A 76 1.41 6.52 -7.55
N ALA A 77 2.23 6.58 -6.49
CA ALA A 77 3.36 5.67 -6.33
C ALA A 77 2.90 4.23 -6.05
N LEU A 78 1.78 4.07 -5.33
CA LEU A 78 1.13 2.79 -5.15
C LEU A 78 0.60 2.22 -6.48
N LEU A 79 -0.04 3.05 -7.31
CA LEU A 79 -0.54 2.61 -8.61
C LEU A 79 0.60 2.18 -9.56
N GLU A 80 1.69 2.94 -9.61
CA GLU A 80 2.89 2.60 -10.39
C GLU A 80 3.50 1.24 -9.94
N LEU A 81 3.54 0.99 -8.63
CA LEU A 81 3.95 -0.30 -8.09
C LEU A 81 3.01 -1.43 -8.54
N LEU A 82 1.71 -1.25 -8.38
CA LEU A 82 0.71 -2.27 -8.74
C LEU A 82 0.80 -2.61 -10.23
N GLU A 83 0.97 -1.60 -11.08
CA GLU A 83 1.21 -1.78 -12.51
C GLU A 83 2.50 -2.56 -12.78
N ALA A 84 3.61 -2.21 -12.12
CA ALA A 84 4.87 -2.95 -12.21
C ALA A 84 4.74 -4.41 -11.72
N CYS A 85 3.75 -4.70 -10.88
CA CYS A 85 3.41 -6.05 -10.44
C CYS A 85 2.46 -6.81 -11.40
N GLY A 86 2.12 -6.21 -12.53
CA GLY A 86 1.18 -6.76 -13.51
C GLY A 86 -0.29 -6.52 -13.16
N GLY A 87 -0.58 -5.60 -12.24
CA GLY A 87 -1.92 -5.27 -11.76
C GLY A 87 -2.44 -6.19 -10.66
N ILE A 88 -3.63 -5.86 -10.15
CA ILE A 88 -4.33 -6.60 -9.09
C ILE A 88 -4.98 -7.86 -9.67
N LYS A 89 -4.66 -9.01 -9.07
CA LYS A 89 -5.32 -10.29 -9.33
C LYS A 89 -6.53 -10.50 -8.40
N ASN A 90 -6.40 -10.12 -7.13
CA ASN A 90 -7.46 -10.23 -6.12
C ASN A 90 -7.31 -9.14 -5.04
N GLY A 91 -8.42 -8.73 -4.43
CA GLY A 91 -8.47 -7.67 -3.42
C GLY A 91 -9.00 -6.33 -3.97
N THR A 92 -9.13 -5.35 -3.08
CA THR A 92 -9.70 -4.02 -3.40
C THR A 92 -8.84 -2.92 -2.80
N LEU A 93 -8.74 -1.80 -3.49
CA LEU A 93 -8.12 -0.58 -2.97
C LEU A 93 -9.17 0.30 -2.27
N PRO A 94 -8.76 1.14 -1.31
CA PRO A 94 -9.51 2.33 -0.93
C PRO A 94 -9.76 3.23 -2.15
N GLU A 95 -10.74 4.13 -2.07
CA GLU A 95 -10.96 5.13 -3.12
C GLU A 95 -9.76 6.08 -3.21
N LEU A 96 -9.06 6.10 -4.36
CA LEU A 96 -7.84 6.90 -4.55
C LEU A 96 -8.10 8.11 -5.46
N ASN A 97 -7.38 9.21 -5.22
CA ASN A 97 -7.34 10.41 -6.08
C ASN A 97 -5.93 10.64 -6.66
#